data_AF-A0A953LJR2-F1
#
_entry.id   AF-A0A953LJR2-F1
#
_cell.length_a   1.000
_cell.length_b   1.000
_cell.length_c   1.000
_cell.angle_alpha   90.00
_cell.angle_beta   90.00
_cell.angle_gamma   90.00
#
_symmetry.space_group_name_H-M   'P 1'
#
loop_
_entity.id
_entity.type
_entity.pdbx_description
1 polymer ?
#
loop_
_entity_poly.entity_id
_entity_poly.type
_entity_poly.pdbx_seq_one_letter_code
_entity_poly.pdbx_strand_id
1 'polypeptide(L)'
;MFSPGISVPDALIRTRHLSEGAKMFWCYLRTVRKEPVSFKQLRARTGLAQNSILKYLRELSRTGWLEYRRGRYSLTCHAIWKDGRPAFRLPVDLICDRGLPAAAKLVWGAITQLKDGFSYAELMRRTRYSRNTIAKYVALLCQKNWLRGEAVRVARRKRFLMHSANPHHERRQADLNLFQRAKKLAEKRIGDSIGQLYATYMVSLIVREDIIICNAQPWGLVNPRTGARLQYDILLPRSRVAIEFQGPQHDGPTALYPDEAQFRAQQERDHLKRQRSAELGIRLIEVRAQDLTFPRLAQLLQEAGVPVTSQPCAAPHLYELLEKEAAAYRKAVSEVTRAG
;
A
#
# COMPACT_ATOMS: atom_id res chain seq x y z
N MET A 1 6.38 5.74 9.71
CA MET A 1 5.14 6.16 10.40
C MET A 1 4.45 4.90 10.93
N PHE A 2 4.28 4.73 12.25
CA PHE A 2 3.62 3.53 12.82
C PHE A 2 2.22 3.36 12.21
N SER A 3 1.81 2.13 11.91
CA SER A 3 0.40 1.87 11.56
C SER A 3 -0.49 2.50 12.63
N PRO A 4 -1.57 3.22 12.26
CA PRO A 4 -2.54 3.68 13.24
C PRO A 4 -2.99 2.47 14.07
N GLY A 5 -3.18 2.70 15.36
CA GLY A 5 -3.54 1.64 16.30
C GLY A 5 -4.63 2.13 17.25
N ILE A 6 -5.56 1.24 17.57
CA ILE A 6 -6.69 1.49 18.45
C ILE A 6 -6.37 0.96 19.84
N SER A 7 -6.50 1.83 20.84
CA SER A 7 -6.45 1.42 22.24
C SER A 7 -7.70 0.61 22.57
N VAL A 8 -7.51 -0.49 23.29
CA VAL A 8 -8.59 -1.38 23.71
C VAL A 8 -8.73 -1.29 25.24
N PRO A 9 -9.91 -0.95 25.79
CA PRO A 9 -10.08 -0.85 27.23
C PRO A 9 -10.15 -2.24 27.87
N ASP A 10 -9.60 -2.37 29.08
CA ASP A 10 -9.60 -3.64 29.82
C ASP A 10 -11.00 -4.14 30.17
N ALA A 11 -11.91 -3.23 30.50
CA ALA A 11 -13.31 -3.53 30.72
C ALA A 11 -13.97 -4.21 29.50
N LEU A 12 -13.61 -3.82 28.26
CA LEU A 12 -14.15 -4.46 27.05
C LEU A 12 -13.67 -5.91 26.96
N ILE A 13 -12.39 -6.16 27.23
CA ILE A 13 -11.82 -7.51 27.22
C ILE A 13 -12.47 -8.39 28.29
N ARG A 14 -12.72 -7.85 29.48
CA ARG A 14 -13.32 -8.57 30.62
C ARG A 14 -14.82 -8.78 30.50
N THR A 15 -15.51 -8.08 29.60
CA THR A 15 -16.96 -8.24 29.41
C THR A 15 -17.28 -9.65 28.90
N ARG A 16 -17.89 -10.48 29.75
CA ARG A 16 -18.16 -11.91 29.47
C ARG A 16 -19.26 -12.12 28.43
N HIS A 17 -20.26 -11.23 28.40
CA HIS A 17 -21.40 -11.34 27.49
C HIS A 17 -21.13 -10.83 26.07
N LEU A 18 -19.89 -10.42 25.78
CA LEU A 18 -19.46 -10.01 24.45
C LEU A 18 -18.62 -11.11 23.82
N SER A 19 -19.03 -11.52 22.62
CA SER A 19 -18.20 -12.36 21.78
C SER A 19 -16.91 -11.64 21.37
N GLU A 20 -15.87 -12.41 21.08
CA GLU A 20 -14.59 -11.92 20.57
C GLU A 20 -14.77 -11.16 19.26
N GLY A 21 -15.68 -11.67 18.41
CA GLY A 21 -16.09 -11.00 17.19
C GLY A 21 -16.67 -9.62 17.46
N ALA A 22 -17.54 -9.48 18.47
CA ALA A 22 -18.07 -8.18 18.87
C ALA A 22 -16.98 -7.24 19.42
N LYS A 23 -16.04 -7.74 20.24
CA LYS A 23 -14.91 -6.95 20.76
C LYS A 23 -14.02 -6.41 19.63
N MET A 24 -13.70 -7.26 18.65
CA MET A 24 -12.93 -6.85 17.47
C MET A 24 -13.71 -5.92 16.55
N PHE A 25 -15.01 -6.14 16.41
CA PHE A 25 -15.89 -5.26 15.64
C PHE A 25 -15.96 -3.86 16.27
N TRP A 26 -16.03 -3.75 17.60
CA TRP A 26 -15.90 -2.47 18.31
C TRP A 26 -14.58 -1.77 17.99
N CYS A 27 -13.46 -2.51 18.00
CA CYS A 27 -12.15 -1.96 17.64
C CYS A 27 -12.15 -1.42 16.20
N TYR A 28 -12.80 -2.13 15.28
CA TYR A 28 -12.96 -1.69 13.89
C TYR A 28 -13.83 -0.44 13.78
N LEU A 29 -14.99 -0.36 14.46
CA LEU A 29 -15.85 0.81 14.43
C LEU A 29 -15.13 2.07 14.94
N ARG A 30 -14.18 1.92 15.86
CA ARG A 30 -13.31 3.02 16.28
C ARG A 30 -12.33 3.53 15.22
N THR A 31 -12.07 2.76 14.17
CA THR A 31 -11.28 3.20 13.01
C THR A 31 -12.09 4.03 12.03
N VAL A 32 -13.42 3.85 11.98
CA VAL A 32 -14.32 4.51 11.04
C VAL A 32 -15.00 5.66 11.77
N ARG A 33 -14.39 6.85 11.76
CA ARG A 33 -14.88 8.00 12.53
C ARG A 33 -16.04 8.70 11.82
N LYS A 34 -17.10 9.01 12.58
CA LYS A 34 -18.12 10.08 12.38
C LYS A 34 -18.78 10.23 10.99
N GLU A 35 -18.87 9.18 10.18
CA GLU A 35 -19.67 9.18 8.95
C GLU A 35 -20.69 8.03 8.94
N PRO A 36 -21.84 8.17 8.26
CA PRO A 36 -22.71 7.05 7.97
C PRO A 36 -21.94 5.99 7.16
N VAL A 37 -21.81 4.78 7.69
CA VAL A 37 -21.10 3.68 7.02
C VAL A 37 -22.11 2.73 6.39
N SER A 38 -21.91 2.39 5.12
CA SER A 38 -22.78 1.40 4.46
C SER A 38 -22.47 -0.03 4.93
N PHE A 39 -23.49 -0.90 4.96
CA PHE A 39 -23.26 -2.32 5.24
C PHE A 39 -22.33 -2.97 4.21
N LYS A 40 -22.37 -2.52 2.95
CA LYS A 40 -21.45 -2.96 1.90
C LYS A 40 -19.99 -2.66 2.28
N GLN A 41 -19.69 -1.44 2.70
CA GLN A 41 -18.34 -1.06 3.15
C GLN A 41 -17.91 -1.84 4.39
N LEU A 42 -18.79 -2.03 5.38
CA LEU A 42 -18.46 -2.80 6.58
C LEU A 42 -18.08 -4.24 6.25
N ARG A 43 -18.88 -4.91 5.41
CA ARG A 43 -18.59 -6.27 4.95
C ARG A 43 -17.29 -6.32 4.15
N ALA A 44 -17.11 -5.37 3.23
CA ALA A 44 -15.90 -5.30 2.41
C ALA A 44 -14.65 -5.07 3.26
N ARG A 45 -14.69 -4.29 4.35
CA ARG A 45 -13.49 -4.03 5.16
C ARG A 45 -13.25 -5.09 6.23
N THR A 46 -14.30 -5.55 6.90
CA THR A 46 -14.16 -6.52 8.01
C THR A 46 -14.16 -7.98 7.58
N GLY A 47 -14.67 -8.29 6.38
CA GLY A 47 -14.91 -9.67 5.93
C GLY A 47 -16.08 -10.37 6.65
N LEU A 48 -16.81 -9.67 7.52
CA LEU A 48 -17.92 -10.26 8.27
C LEU A 48 -19.18 -10.41 7.41
N ALA A 49 -19.93 -11.48 7.66
CA ALA A 49 -21.27 -11.62 7.12
C ALA A 49 -22.21 -10.57 7.72
N GLN A 50 -23.25 -10.19 6.97
CA GLN A 50 -24.23 -9.19 7.43
C GLN A 50 -24.91 -9.61 8.74
N ASN A 51 -25.24 -10.88 8.89
CA ASN A 51 -25.84 -11.42 10.11
C ASN A 51 -24.91 -11.29 11.33
N SER A 52 -23.60 -11.52 11.14
CA SER A 52 -22.59 -11.32 12.18
C SER A 52 -22.50 -9.85 12.59
N ILE A 53 -22.50 -8.93 11.63
CA ILE A 53 -22.51 -7.48 11.90
C ILE A 53 -23.74 -7.11 12.74
N LEU A 54 -24.94 -7.52 12.33
CA LEU A 54 -26.18 -7.22 13.06
C LEU A 54 -26.20 -7.84 14.47
N LYS A 55 -25.65 -9.05 14.61
CA LYS A 55 -25.45 -9.69 15.92
C LYS A 55 -24.52 -8.86 16.81
N TYR A 56 -23.35 -8.45 16.30
CA TYR A 56 -22.38 -7.68 17.08
C TYR A 56 -22.86 -6.28 17.44
N LEU A 57 -23.60 -5.60 16.56
CA LEU A 57 -24.24 -4.32 16.86
C LEU A 57 -25.19 -4.45 18.07
N ARG A 58 -26.04 -5.49 18.08
CA ARG A 58 -26.96 -5.77 19.20
C ARG A 58 -26.20 -6.12 20.48
N GLU A 59 -25.17 -6.97 20.40
CA GLU A 59 -24.33 -7.32 21.55
C GLU A 59 -23.67 -6.09 22.18
N LEU A 60 -23.03 -5.25 21.36
CA LEU A 60 -22.33 -4.05 21.82
C LEU A 60 -23.30 -3.00 22.37
N SER A 61 -24.46 -2.80 21.74
CA SER A 61 -25.46 -1.85 22.23
C SER A 61 -26.09 -2.30 23.54
N ARG A 62 -26.52 -3.56 23.65
CA ARG A 62 -27.09 -4.13 24.88
C ARG A 62 -26.12 -4.04 26.06
N THR A 63 -24.82 -4.13 25.79
CA THR A 63 -23.78 -4.03 26.82
C THR A 63 -23.26 -2.61 27.01
N GLY A 64 -23.83 -1.60 26.34
CA GLY A 64 -23.49 -0.18 26.49
C GLY A 64 -22.12 0.21 25.92
N TRP A 65 -21.54 -0.59 25.02
CA TRP A 65 -20.27 -0.31 24.34
C TRP A 65 -20.45 0.42 23.01
N LEU A 66 -21.69 0.55 22.54
CA LEU A 66 -22.02 1.15 21.26
C LEU A 66 -23.41 1.77 21.27
N GLU A 67 -23.50 3.03 20.86
CA GLU A 67 -24.75 3.61 20.40
C GLU A 67 -24.77 3.59 18.88
N TYR A 68 -25.88 3.20 18.26
CA TYR A 68 -25.99 3.25 16.81
C TYR A 68 -27.42 3.55 16.36
N ARG A 69 -27.53 4.20 15.21
CA ARG A 69 -28.76 4.37 14.44
C ARG A 69 -28.60 3.68 13.10
N ARG A 70 -29.62 2.97 12.66
CA ARG A 70 -29.60 2.16 11.44
C ARG A 70 -30.59 2.71 10.43
N GLY A 71 -30.11 3.06 9.24
CA GLY A 71 -30.92 3.28 8.05
C GLY A 71 -31.08 2.00 7.22
N ARG A 72 -31.73 2.10 6.05
CA ARG A 72 -31.95 0.96 5.16
C ARG A 72 -30.65 0.32 4.66
N TYR A 73 -29.66 1.15 4.33
CA TYR A 73 -28.38 0.71 3.73
C TYR A 73 -27.14 1.17 4.50
N SER A 74 -27.31 2.04 5.49
CA SER A 74 -26.25 2.67 6.26
C SER A 74 -26.49 2.57 7.76
N LEU A 75 -25.44 2.79 8.53
CA LEU A 75 -25.53 2.96 9.97
C LEU A 75 -24.62 4.08 10.43
N THR A 76 -25.09 4.83 11.42
CA THR A 76 -24.28 5.79 12.18
C THR A 76 -24.02 5.18 13.54
N CYS A 77 -22.75 5.12 13.94
CA CYS A 77 -22.36 4.50 15.20
C CYS A 77 -21.41 5.37 16.01
N HIS A 78 -21.59 5.33 17.32
CA HIS A 78 -20.75 5.99 18.31
C HIS A 78 -20.24 4.93 19.29
N ALA A 79 -18.96 4.57 19.14
CA ALA A 79 -18.30 3.61 20.02
C ALA A 79 -18.01 4.28 21.37
N ILE A 80 -18.64 3.76 22.42
CA ILE A 80 -18.51 4.30 23.78
C ILE A 80 -17.25 3.76 24.41
N TRP A 81 -16.41 4.67 24.93
CA TRP A 81 -15.33 4.32 25.83
C TRP A 81 -15.85 4.36 27.26
N LYS A 82 -15.89 3.20 27.93
CA LYS A 82 -16.20 3.14 29.36
C LYS A 82 -14.94 3.36 30.19
N ASP A 83 -15.09 3.91 31.38
CA ASP A 83 -13.99 4.13 32.32
C ASP A 83 -13.17 2.84 32.53
N GLY A 84 -11.84 2.98 32.47
CA GLY A 84 -10.92 1.86 32.51
C GLY A 84 -9.55 2.21 31.94
N ARG A 85 -8.54 1.42 32.32
CA ARG A 85 -7.18 1.59 31.79
C ARG A 85 -7.08 0.93 30.41
N PRO A 86 -6.29 1.49 29.47
CA PRO A 86 -6.00 0.80 28.22
C PRO A 86 -5.36 -0.57 28.52
N ALA A 87 -5.97 -1.65 28.05
CA ALA A 87 -5.42 -3.00 28.19
C ALA A 87 -4.23 -3.22 27.27
N PHE A 88 -4.36 -2.78 26.01
CA PHE A 88 -3.32 -2.83 24.99
C PHE A 88 -3.76 -2.02 23.76
N ARG A 89 -2.85 -1.86 22.80
CA ARG A 89 -3.12 -1.18 21.53
C ARG A 89 -3.02 -2.20 20.38
N LEU A 90 -4.04 -2.25 19.53
CA LEU A 90 -4.05 -3.10 18.34
C LEU A 90 -3.81 -2.27 17.07
N PRO A 91 -2.86 -2.66 16.19
CA PRO A 91 -2.72 -2.06 14.87
C PRO A 91 -4.00 -2.22 14.04
N VAL A 92 -4.36 -1.21 13.25
CA VAL A 92 -5.49 -1.29 12.31
C VAL A 92 -5.29 -2.42 11.30
N ASP A 93 -4.06 -2.63 10.83
CA ASP A 93 -3.71 -3.76 9.96
C ASP A 93 -4.14 -5.10 10.59
N LEU A 94 -3.88 -5.30 11.88
CA LEU A 94 -4.24 -6.52 12.60
C LEU A 94 -5.75 -6.64 12.78
N ILE A 95 -6.43 -5.52 13.09
CA ILE A 95 -7.90 -5.48 13.22
C ILE A 95 -8.56 -5.93 11.91
N CYS A 96 -8.05 -5.45 10.78
CA CYS A 96 -8.58 -5.72 9.43
C CYS A 96 -8.06 -7.02 8.78
N ASP A 97 -7.09 -7.71 9.38
CA ASP A 97 -6.56 -8.97 8.84
C ASP A 97 -7.64 -10.07 8.86
N ARG A 98 -8.14 -10.44 7.67
CA ARG A 98 -9.17 -11.49 7.51
C ARG A 98 -8.63 -12.90 7.69
N GLY A 99 -7.31 -13.08 7.60
CA GLY A 99 -6.63 -14.35 7.80
C GLY A 99 -6.49 -14.75 9.27
N LEU A 100 -6.86 -13.86 10.21
CA LEU A 100 -6.79 -14.10 11.64
C LEU A 100 -8.17 -14.07 12.32
N PRO A 101 -8.51 -15.10 13.13
CA PRO A 101 -9.68 -15.07 14.00
C PRO A 101 -9.63 -13.94 15.02
N ALA A 102 -10.79 -13.45 15.43
CA ALA A 102 -10.91 -12.37 16.43
C ALA A 102 -10.15 -12.69 17.74
N ALA A 103 -10.28 -13.92 18.25
CA ALA A 103 -9.60 -14.36 19.47
C ALA A 103 -8.06 -14.33 19.33
N ALA A 104 -7.52 -14.67 18.15
CA ALA A 104 -6.07 -14.61 17.89
C ALA A 104 -5.54 -13.17 17.98
N LYS A 105 -6.30 -12.20 17.46
CA LYS A 105 -5.97 -10.77 17.53
C LYS A 105 -5.94 -10.27 18.99
N LEU A 106 -6.86 -10.75 19.83
CA LEU A 106 -6.86 -10.45 21.26
C LEU A 106 -5.69 -11.11 22.00
N VAL A 107 -5.31 -12.35 21.64
CA VAL A 107 -4.11 -13.02 22.19
C VAL A 107 -2.85 -12.24 21.83
N TRP A 108 -2.73 -11.76 20.59
CA TRP A 108 -1.62 -10.89 20.18
C TRP A 108 -1.56 -9.62 21.06
N GLY A 109 -2.72 -8.98 21.29
CA GLY A 109 -2.82 -7.83 22.19
C GLY A 109 -2.35 -8.15 23.61
N ALA A 110 -2.73 -9.30 24.16
CA ALA A 110 -2.29 -9.75 25.48
C ALA A 110 -0.78 -10.02 25.54
N ILE A 111 -0.19 -10.56 24.48
CA ILE A 111 1.25 -10.82 24.37
C ILE A 111 2.04 -9.51 24.37
N THR A 112 1.59 -8.46 23.68
CA THR A 112 2.30 -7.17 23.65
C THR A 112 2.42 -6.48 25.01
N GLN A 113 1.64 -6.91 26.00
CA GLN A 113 1.75 -6.43 27.38
C GLN A 113 2.85 -7.15 28.19
N LEU A 114 3.47 -8.19 27.63
CA LEU A 114 4.50 -9.01 28.25
C LEU A 114 5.83 -8.70 27.57
N LYS A 115 6.65 -7.84 28.19
CA LYS A 115 7.90 -7.33 27.61
C LYS A 115 9.03 -8.37 27.57
N ASP A 116 9.12 -9.23 28.58
CA ASP A 116 10.23 -10.18 28.75
C ASP A 116 9.92 -11.59 28.23
N GLY A 117 9.06 -11.67 27.22
CA GLY A 117 8.46 -12.92 26.76
C GLY A 117 7.36 -13.45 27.68
N PHE A 118 6.83 -14.62 27.35
CA PHE A 118 5.66 -15.18 28.03
C PHE A 118 5.68 -16.71 28.15
N SER A 119 4.84 -17.22 29.03
CA SER A 119 4.47 -18.62 29.16
C SER A 119 2.99 -18.83 28.84
N TYR A 120 2.60 -20.07 28.52
CA TYR A 120 1.18 -20.37 28.32
C TYR A 120 0.35 -20.10 29.57
N ALA A 121 0.89 -20.35 30.77
CA ALA A 121 0.17 -20.09 32.02
C ALA A 121 -0.16 -18.59 32.22
N GLU A 122 0.75 -17.69 31.85
CA GLU A 122 0.50 -16.25 31.91
C GLU A 122 -0.58 -15.81 30.93
N LEU A 123 -0.54 -16.33 29.70
CA LEU A 123 -1.57 -16.04 28.71
C LEU A 123 -2.93 -16.62 29.11
N MET A 124 -2.97 -17.81 29.72
CA MET A 124 -4.21 -18.38 30.27
C MET A 124 -4.80 -17.47 31.35
N ARG A 125 -3.99 -16.95 32.29
CA ARG A 125 -4.46 -16.01 33.32
C ARG A 125 -5.02 -14.72 32.74
N ARG A 126 -4.40 -14.19 31.68
CA ARG A 126 -4.81 -12.91 31.06
C ARG A 126 -6.02 -13.03 30.13
N THR A 127 -6.05 -14.09 29.32
CA THR A 127 -7.06 -14.25 28.26
C THR A 127 -8.20 -15.17 28.66
N ARG A 128 -8.00 -16.01 29.68
CA ARG A 128 -8.91 -17.09 30.11
C ARG A 128 -9.16 -18.17 29.06
N TYR A 129 -8.40 -18.17 27.97
CA TYR A 129 -8.43 -19.25 26.99
C TYR A 129 -7.73 -20.49 27.51
N SER A 130 -8.16 -21.65 27.02
CA SER A 130 -7.46 -22.91 27.29
C SER A 130 -6.06 -22.89 26.67
N ARG A 131 -5.17 -23.72 27.22
CA ARG A 131 -3.82 -23.89 26.70
C ARG A 131 -3.81 -24.25 25.21
N ASN A 132 -4.69 -25.14 24.78
CA ASN A 132 -4.77 -25.59 23.38
C ASN A 132 -5.17 -24.45 22.45
N THR A 133 -6.14 -23.63 22.86
CA THR A 133 -6.56 -22.46 22.09
C THR A 133 -5.43 -21.43 21.97
N ILE A 134 -4.70 -21.17 23.06
CA ILE A 134 -3.56 -20.24 23.02
C ILE A 134 -2.45 -20.80 22.14
N ALA A 135 -2.09 -22.07 22.28
CA ALA A 135 -1.06 -22.70 21.46
C ALA A 135 -1.40 -22.61 19.96
N LYS A 136 -2.66 -22.89 19.60
CA LYS A 136 -3.19 -22.73 18.23
C LYS A 136 -3.02 -21.28 17.73
N TYR A 137 -3.41 -20.28 18.52
CA TYR A 137 -3.34 -18.89 18.09
C TYR A 137 -1.91 -18.34 18.04
N VAL A 138 -1.04 -18.73 18.98
CA VAL A 138 0.39 -18.37 18.91
C VAL A 138 1.01 -18.93 17.65
N ALA A 139 0.78 -20.21 17.33
CA ALA A 139 1.28 -20.82 16.10
C ALA A 139 0.76 -20.10 14.84
N LEU A 140 -0.53 -19.76 14.81
CA LEU A 140 -1.13 -19.02 13.69
C LEU A 140 -0.54 -17.60 13.54
N LEU A 141 -0.32 -16.89 14.65
CA LEU A 141 0.30 -15.57 14.63
C LEU A 141 1.76 -15.63 14.15
N CYS A 142 2.51 -16.67 14.50
CA CYS A 142 3.85 -16.91 13.96
C CYS A 142 3.80 -17.22 12.45
N GLN A 143 2.92 -18.13 12.02
CA GLN A 143 2.75 -18.48 10.62
C GLN A 143 2.41 -17.26 9.75
N LYS A 144 1.62 -16.33 10.29
CA LYS A 144 1.21 -15.09 9.62
C LYS A 144 2.18 -13.93 9.86
N ASN A 145 3.36 -14.17 10.47
CA ASN A 145 4.39 -13.17 10.74
C ASN A 145 3.96 -12.00 11.63
N TRP A 146 2.92 -12.18 12.45
CA TRP A 146 2.50 -11.20 13.46
C TRP A 146 3.27 -11.35 14.77
N LEU A 147 3.87 -12.52 15.01
CA LEU A 147 4.82 -12.79 16.08
C LEU A 147 6.08 -13.41 15.50
N ARG A 148 7.24 -12.96 15.96
CA ARG A 148 8.54 -13.52 15.58
C ARG A 148 9.40 -13.74 16.82
N GLY A 149 10.31 -14.70 16.73
CA GLY A 149 11.19 -15.09 17.83
C GLY A 149 11.13 -16.59 18.08
N GLU A 150 11.63 -16.99 19.24
CA GLU A 150 11.91 -18.38 19.54
C GLU A 150 11.32 -18.83 20.88
N ALA A 151 11.17 -20.15 21.01
CA ALA A 151 10.79 -20.77 22.25
C ALA A 151 12.03 -21.34 22.93
N VAL A 152 12.40 -20.77 24.05
CA VAL A 152 13.54 -21.20 24.87
C VAL A 152 13.08 -22.01 26.06
N ARG A 153 13.95 -22.88 26.58
CA ARG A 153 13.75 -23.52 27.88
C ARG A 153 14.48 -22.72 28.94
N VAL A 154 13.75 -22.23 29.94
CA VAL A 154 14.32 -21.63 31.14
C VAL A 154 14.03 -22.58 32.30
N ALA A 155 15.08 -23.25 32.77
CA ALA A 155 14.99 -24.42 33.65
C ALA A 155 14.05 -25.50 33.05
N ARG A 156 13.05 -25.98 33.82
CA ARG A 156 12.07 -26.99 33.37
C ARG A 156 10.84 -26.41 32.65
N ARG A 157 10.81 -25.09 32.35
CA ARG A 157 9.64 -24.42 31.77
C ARG A 157 9.94 -23.85 30.38
N LYS A 158 8.98 -23.98 29.46
CA LYS A 158 9.02 -23.37 28.13
C LYS A 158 8.64 -21.89 28.23
N ARG A 159 9.53 -21.01 27.77
CA ARG A 159 9.33 -19.56 27.69
C ARG A 159 9.42 -19.11 26.23
N PHE A 160 8.54 -18.22 25.82
CA PHE A 160 8.49 -17.69 24.46
C PHE A 160 9.10 -16.28 24.47
N LEU A 161 10.28 -16.13 23.88
CA LEU A 161 10.94 -14.85 23.66
C LEU A 161 10.51 -14.35 22.28
N MET A 162 9.25 -13.94 22.19
CA MET A 162 8.66 -13.45 20.95
C MET A 162 8.41 -11.96 21.04
N HIS A 163 8.64 -11.26 19.93
CA HIS A 163 8.28 -9.86 19.75
C HIS A 163 7.12 -9.73 18.76
N SER A 164 6.32 -8.69 18.95
CA SER A 164 5.26 -8.33 18.03
C SER A 164 5.83 -7.74 16.75
N ALA A 165 5.38 -8.25 15.61
CA ALA A 165 5.68 -7.72 14.30
C ALA A 165 4.40 -7.24 13.62
N ASN A 166 4.52 -6.38 12.60
CA ASN A 166 3.42 -6.02 11.73
C ASN A 166 3.87 -6.18 10.27
N PRO A 167 3.55 -7.33 9.64
CA PRO A 167 4.09 -7.66 8.32
C PRO A 167 3.62 -6.68 7.24
N HIS A 168 2.41 -6.11 7.39
CA HIS A 168 1.91 -5.10 6.47
C HIS A 168 2.67 -3.79 6.62
N HIS A 169 2.92 -3.33 7.84
CA HIS A 169 3.69 -2.12 8.09
C HIS A 169 5.13 -2.24 7.62
N GLU A 170 5.78 -3.38 7.88
CA GLU A 170 7.15 -3.65 7.42
C GLU A 170 7.23 -3.63 5.90
N ARG A 171 6.29 -4.26 5.20
CA ARG A 171 6.22 -4.21 3.73
C ARG A 171 6.06 -2.77 3.24
N ARG A 172 5.14 -2.00 3.82
CA ARG A 172 4.98 -0.58 3.46
C ARG A 172 6.27 0.20 3.67
N GLN A 173 6.97 -0.03 4.77
CA GLN A 173 8.22 0.66 5.05
C GLN A 173 9.34 0.25 4.06
N ALA A 174 9.41 -1.03 3.68
CA ALA A 174 10.34 -1.51 2.66
C ALA A 174 10.07 -0.87 1.30
N ASP A 175 8.81 -0.83 0.86
CA ASP A 175 8.37 -0.17 -0.38
C ASP A 175 8.77 1.32 -0.38
N LEU A 176 8.50 2.03 0.72
CA LEU A 176 8.87 3.44 0.88
C LEU A 176 10.38 3.64 0.84
N ASN A 177 11.14 2.79 1.52
CA ASN A 177 12.61 2.87 1.53
C ASN A 177 13.19 2.63 0.14
N LEU A 178 12.64 1.67 -0.62
CA LEU A 178 13.04 1.41 -2.00
C LEU A 178 12.76 2.61 -2.89
N PHE A 179 11.54 3.16 -2.82
CA PHE A 179 11.16 4.36 -3.58
C PHE A 179 12.08 5.56 -3.25
N GLN A 180 12.34 5.82 -1.97
CA GLN A 180 13.22 6.93 -1.55
C GLN A 180 14.67 6.75 -2.02
N ARG A 181 15.18 5.51 -2.03
CA ARG A 181 16.50 5.22 -2.60
C ARG A 181 16.51 5.47 -4.11
N ALA A 182 15.49 5.00 -4.83
CA ALA A 182 15.36 5.22 -6.27
C ALA A 182 15.26 6.71 -6.61
N LYS A 183 14.48 7.48 -5.83
CA LYS A 183 14.38 8.94 -5.97
C LYS A 183 15.72 9.65 -5.80
N LYS A 184 16.46 9.33 -4.74
CA LYS A 184 17.80 9.89 -4.50
C LYS A 184 18.81 9.54 -5.60
N LEU A 185 18.66 8.38 -6.24
CA LEU A 185 19.51 7.99 -7.37
C LEU A 185 19.13 8.78 -8.64
N ALA A 186 17.83 8.91 -8.93
CA ALA A 186 17.34 9.70 -10.06
C ALA A 186 17.72 11.18 -9.94
N GLU A 187 17.73 11.75 -8.72
CA GLU A 187 18.18 13.13 -8.47
C GLU A 187 19.66 13.36 -8.79
N LYS A 188 20.49 12.30 -8.76
CA LYS A 188 21.95 12.41 -8.92
C LYS A 188 22.45 11.99 -10.31
N ARG A 189 21.70 11.15 -11.01
CA ARG A 189 22.16 10.53 -12.25
C ARG A 189 21.85 11.45 -13.44
N ILE A 190 22.90 11.83 -14.15
CA ILE A 190 22.78 12.57 -15.42
C ILE A 190 22.04 11.67 -16.41
N GLY A 191 20.90 12.12 -16.92
CA GLY A 191 20.08 11.43 -17.91
C GLY A 191 18.84 10.70 -17.36
N ASP A 192 18.76 10.41 -16.06
CA ASP A 192 17.52 9.91 -15.45
C ASP A 192 16.75 11.11 -14.87
N SER A 193 15.46 11.24 -15.18
CA SER A 193 14.63 12.29 -14.58
C SER A 193 13.73 11.75 -13.47
N ILE A 194 13.46 12.58 -12.46
CA ILE A 194 12.45 12.27 -11.43
C ILE A 194 11.09 11.94 -12.08
N GLY A 195 10.75 12.61 -13.19
CA GLY A 195 9.54 12.34 -13.95
C GLY A 195 9.49 10.94 -14.54
N GLN A 196 10.60 10.46 -15.11
CA GLN A 196 10.73 9.08 -15.62
C GLN A 196 10.58 8.05 -14.49
N LEU A 197 11.18 8.31 -13.32
CA LEU A 197 11.00 7.47 -12.13
C LEU A 197 9.52 7.37 -11.74
N TYR A 198 8.82 8.50 -11.70
CA TYR A 198 7.39 8.52 -11.37
C TYR A 198 6.56 7.78 -12.41
N ALA A 199 6.80 8.02 -13.71
CA ALA A 199 6.14 7.27 -14.78
C ALA A 199 6.34 5.76 -14.61
N THR A 200 7.57 5.32 -14.33
CA THR A 200 7.92 3.91 -14.14
C THR A 200 7.14 3.29 -12.99
N TYR A 201 7.19 3.92 -11.81
CA TYR A 201 6.47 3.42 -10.63
C TYR A 201 4.94 3.42 -10.85
N MET A 202 4.40 4.49 -11.42
CA MET A 202 2.96 4.61 -11.66
C MET A 202 2.47 3.56 -12.66
N VAL A 203 3.16 3.39 -13.80
CA VAL A 203 2.87 2.35 -14.79
C VAL A 203 2.92 0.96 -14.13
N SER A 204 3.96 0.68 -13.34
CA SER A 204 4.12 -0.61 -12.66
C SER A 204 2.98 -0.98 -11.70
N LEU A 205 2.28 0.02 -11.16
CA LEU A 205 1.15 -0.21 -10.27
C LEU A 205 -0.15 -0.47 -11.03
N ILE A 206 -0.32 0.07 -12.25
CA ILE A 206 -1.61 0.00 -12.97
C ILE A 206 -1.64 -1.06 -14.07
N VAL A 207 -0.50 -1.45 -14.66
CA VAL A 207 -0.49 -2.49 -15.70
C VAL A 207 -0.70 -3.87 -15.10
N ARG A 208 -1.33 -4.76 -15.87
CA ARG A 208 -1.53 -6.17 -15.47
C ARG A 208 -0.45 -7.11 -16.00
N GLU A 209 0.60 -6.57 -16.62
CA GLU A 209 1.73 -7.37 -17.11
C GLU A 209 2.73 -7.66 -16.01
N ASP A 210 3.17 -8.91 -15.92
CA ASP A 210 4.16 -9.36 -14.94
C ASP A 210 5.61 -8.98 -15.34
N ILE A 211 5.82 -8.65 -16.61
CA ILE A 211 7.15 -8.32 -17.16
C ILE A 211 7.13 -6.86 -17.61
N ILE A 212 7.90 -6.04 -16.93
CA ILE A 212 8.11 -4.63 -17.26
C ILE A 212 9.62 -4.43 -17.31
N ILE A 213 10.13 -4.00 -18.45
CA ILE A 213 11.57 -3.77 -18.65
C ILE A 213 11.81 -2.26 -18.60
N CYS A 214 12.52 -1.81 -17.58
CA CYS A 214 12.95 -0.41 -17.48
C CYS A 214 14.26 -0.23 -18.25
N ASN A 215 14.46 0.92 -18.91
CA ASN A 215 15.68 1.23 -19.65
C ASN A 215 16.02 0.18 -20.73
N ALA A 216 14.98 -0.29 -21.43
CA ALA A 216 15.07 -1.40 -22.39
C ALA A 216 15.83 -1.00 -23.66
N GLN A 217 16.76 -1.84 -24.11
CA GLN A 217 17.48 -1.65 -25.37
C GLN A 217 17.18 -2.83 -26.32
N PRO A 218 15.98 -2.86 -26.94
CA PRO A 218 15.60 -3.98 -27.79
C PRO A 218 16.49 -4.09 -29.02
N TRP A 219 16.72 -5.32 -29.45
CA TRP A 219 17.49 -5.59 -30.66
C TRP A 219 16.80 -4.98 -31.88
N GLY A 220 17.56 -4.31 -32.74
CA GLY A 220 17.04 -3.56 -33.89
C GLY A 220 16.66 -2.09 -33.61
N LEU A 221 16.57 -1.67 -32.34
CA LEU A 221 16.38 -0.26 -32.00
C LEU A 221 17.72 0.49 -31.98
N VAL A 222 18.26 0.74 -33.18
CA VAL A 222 19.56 1.38 -33.39
C VAL A 222 19.44 2.61 -34.25
N ASN A 223 20.30 3.59 -34.00
CA ASN A 223 20.47 4.71 -34.90
C ASN A 223 21.27 4.26 -36.14
N PRO A 224 20.70 4.29 -37.35
CA PRO A 224 21.38 3.80 -38.54
C PRO A 224 22.57 4.67 -38.96
N ARG A 225 22.59 5.95 -38.57
CA ARG A 225 23.70 6.86 -38.90
C ARG A 225 24.91 6.64 -38.03
N THR A 226 24.71 6.33 -36.74
CA THR A 226 25.81 6.24 -35.76
C THR A 226 26.07 4.82 -35.26
N GLY A 227 25.18 3.87 -35.56
CA GLY A 227 25.21 2.51 -35.00
C GLY A 227 24.84 2.43 -33.51
N ALA A 228 24.60 3.56 -32.85
CA ALA A 228 24.33 3.61 -31.42
C ALA A 228 22.96 3.00 -31.09
N ARG A 229 22.88 2.22 -30.01
CA ARG A 229 21.61 1.70 -29.50
C ARG A 229 20.75 2.83 -28.93
N LEU A 230 19.47 2.82 -29.26
CA LEU A 230 18.47 3.64 -28.57
C LEU A 230 17.84 2.80 -27.45
N GLN A 231 17.18 3.48 -26.53
CA GLN A 231 16.64 2.89 -25.31
C GLN A 231 15.20 3.34 -25.13
N TYR A 232 14.34 2.45 -24.63
CA TYR A 232 13.05 2.82 -24.06
C TYR A 232 13.12 3.01 -22.54
N ASP A 233 12.45 4.01 -21.99
CA ASP A 233 12.36 4.16 -20.54
C ASP A 233 11.59 3.00 -19.92
N ILE A 234 10.47 2.62 -20.52
CA ILE A 234 9.65 1.48 -20.12
C ILE A 234 9.23 0.70 -21.36
N LEU A 235 9.42 -0.63 -21.33
CA LEU A 235 8.91 -1.54 -22.34
C LEU A 235 7.99 -2.58 -21.68
N LEU A 236 6.78 -2.68 -22.23
CA LEU A 236 5.76 -3.69 -21.94
C LEU A 236 5.78 -4.72 -23.08
N PRO A 237 6.60 -5.77 -22.98
CA PRO A 237 6.88 -6.64 -24.11
C PRO A 237 5.65 -7.46 -24.53
N ARG A 238 4.71 -7.79 -23.63
CA ARG A 238 3.53 -8.59 -24.02
C ARG A 238 2.54 -7.76 -24.84
N SER A 239 2.31 -6.51 -24.46
CA SER A 239 1.45 -5.60 -25.25
C SER A 239 2.17 -4.96 -26.44
N ARG A 240 3.50 -5.13 -26.56
CA ARG A 240 4.34 -4.42 -27.55
C ARG A 240 4.17 -2.91 -27.47
N VAL A 241 4.17 -2.38 -26.25
CA VAL A 241 4.07 -0.94 -25.98
C VAL A 241 5.33 -0.46 -25.27
N ALA A 242 5.90 0.63 -25.76
CA ALA A 242 6.98 1.34 -25.10
C ALA A 242 6.48 2.72 -24.62
N ILE A 243 7.06 3.20 -23.53
CA ILE A 243 6.71 4.49 -22.93
C ILE A 243 8.01 5.28 -22.77
N GLU A 244 7.94 6.55 -23.11
CA GLU A 244 9.04 7.50 -23.05
C GLU A 244 8.64 8.75 -22.28
N PHE A 245 9.39 9.07 -21.25
CA PHE A 245 9.16 10.28 -20.48
C PHE A 245 9.91 11.45 -21.11
N GLN A 246 9.14 12.40 -21.63
CA GLN A 246 9.64 13.64 -22.22
C GLN A 246 9.76 14.70 -21.12
N GLY A 247 10.98 14.96 -20.67
CA GLY A 247 11.26 15.99 -19.66
C GLY A 247 10.97 17.42 -20.16
N PRO A 248 10.92 18.43 -19.25
CA PRO A 248 10.70 19.84 -19.63
C PRO A 248 11.78 20.41 -20.57
N GLN A 249 12.93 19.73 -20.66
CA GLN A 249 14.04 20.07 -21.55
C GLN A 249 13.72 19.81 -23.04
N HIS A 250 12.58 19.18 -23.36
CA HIS A 250 12.17 18.90 -24.74
C HIS A 250 11.32 20.02 -25.38
N ASP A 251 10.91 21.05 -24.64
CA ASP A 251 9.97 22.08 -25.14
C ASP A 251 10.65 23.33 -25.72
N GLY A 252 11.97 23.42 -25.63
CA GLY A 252 12.76 24.50 -26.22
C GLY A 252 14.09 24.70 -25.49
N PRO A 253 14.99 25.53 -26.04
CA PRO A 253 16.22 25.90 -25.35
C PRO A 253 15.87 26.50 -23.98
N THR A 254 16.27 25.81 -22.92
CA THR A 254 16.16 26.34 -21.56
C THR A 254 17.39 27.20 -21.26
N ALA A 255 17.35 28.07 -20.25
CA ALA A 255 18.51 28.89 -19.85
C ALA A 255 19.80 28.09 -19.54
N LEU A 256 19.71 26.77 -19.37
CA LEU A 256 20.82 25.83 -19.19
C LEU A 256 21.35 25.19 -20.48
N TYR A 257 20.58 25.21 -21.59
CA TYR A 257 20.94 24.62 -22.88
C TYR A 257 20.41 25.49 -24.05
N PRO A 258 21.11 26.57 -24.42
CA PRO A 258 20.69 27.51 -25.46
C PRO A 258 20.98 27.07 -26.90
N ASP A 259 21.45 25.83 -27.12
CA ASP A 259 21.97 25.38 -28.41
C ASP A 259 20.87 24.78 -29.31
N GLU A 260 20.44 25.53 -30.34
CA GLU A 260 19.50 25.07 -31.36
C GLU A 260 19.93 23.76 -32.05
N ALA A 261 21.23 23.50 -32.16
CA ALA A 261 21.73 22.27 -32.79
C ALA A 261 21.44 21.04 -31.93
N GLN A 262 21.53 21.15 -30.61
CA GLN A 262 21.15 20.08 -29.67
C GLN A 262 19.64 19.81 -29.71
N PHE A 263 18.83 20.86 -29.81
CA PHE A 263 17.39 20.73 -29.95
C PHE A 263 16.99 20.01 -31.25
N ARG A 264 17.58 20.38 -32.40
CA ARG A 264 17.36 19.69 -33.68
C ARG A 264 17.82 18.23 -33.63
N ALA A 265 18.99 17.97 -33.03
CA ALA A 265 19.49 16.60 -32.87
C ALA A 265 18.57 15.75 -31.99
N GLN A 266 17.96 16.33 -30.96
CA GLN A 266 16.98 15.66 -30.12
C GLN A 266 15.68 15.37 -30.89
N GLN A 267 15.16 16.31 -31.67
CA GLN A 267 14.00 16.08 -32.53
C GLN A 267 14.24 14.98 -33.57
N GLU A 268 15.41 14.96 -34.20
CA GLU A 268 15.81 13.89 -35.13
C GLU A 268 15.86 12.53 -34.42
N ARG A 269 16.42 12.49 -33.20
CA ARG A 269 16.49 11.27 -32.38
C ARG A 269 15.09 10.76 -32.02
N ASP A 270 14.18 11.64 -31.63
CA ASP A 270 12.80 11.28 -31.26
C ASP A 270 12.00 10.82 -32.49
N HIS A 271 12.14 11.49 -33.63
CA HIS A 271 11.54 11.06 -34.90
C HIS A 271 12.03 9.66 -35.31
N LEU A 272 13.34 9.45 -35.30
CA LEU A 272 13.95 8.18 -35.63
C LEU A 272 13.47 7.06 -34.70
N LYS A 273 13.34 7.36 -33.41
CA LYS A 273 12.84 6.41 -32.41
C LYS A 273 11.39 6.02 -32.70
N ARG A 274 10.51 6.96 -33.04
CA ARG A 274 9.13 6.66 -33.47
C ARG A 274 9.10 5.74 -34.68
N GLN A 275 9.86 6.08 -35.73
CA GLN A 275 9.90 5.30 -36.96
C GLN A 275 10.38 3.86 -36.68
N ARG A 276 11.49 3.71 -35.97
CA ARG A 276 12.03 2.38 -35.63
C ARG A 276 11.11 1.59 -34.70
N SER A 277 10.42 2.26 -33.78
CA SER A 277 9.41 1.61 -32.94
C SER A 277 8.31 1.00 -33.80
N ALA A 278 7.78 1.77 -34.76
CA ALA A 278 6.74 1.31 -35.68
C ALA A 278 7.21 0.14 -36.56
N GLU A 279 8.44 0.20 -37.09
CA GLU A 279 9.03 -0.91 -37.86
C GLU A 279 9.18 -2.19 -37.03
N LEU A 280 9.47 -2.07 -35.73
CA LEU A 280 9.52 -3.21 -34.79
C LEU A 280 8.13 -3.67 -34.31
N GLY A 281 7.05 -3.04 -34.77
CA GLY A 281 5.69 -3.32 -34.31
C GLY A 281 5.46 -2.95 -32.85
N ILE A 282 6.24 -1.99 -32.32
CA ILE A 282 6.14 -1.47 -30.96
C ILE A 282 5.43 -0.11 -31.00
N ARG A 283 4.34 0.02 -30.27
CA ARG A 283 3.64 1.30 -30.14
C ARG A 283 4.34 2.15 -29.08
N LEU A 284 4.84 3.32 -29.48
CA LEU A 284 5.51 4.27 -28.60
C LEU A 284 4.51 5.28 -28.02
N ILE A 285 4.45 5.40 -26.70
CA ILE A 285 3.70 6.42 -25.97
C ILE A 285 4.69 7.44 -25.41
N GLU A 286 4.50 8.70 -25.75
CA GLU A 286 5.24 9.81 -25.14
C GLU A 286 4.43 10.37 -23.96
N VAL A 287 5.05 10.42 -22.79
CA VAL A 287 4.46 10.89 -21.54
C VAL A 287 5.20 12.14 -21.10
N ARG A 288 4.46 13.20 -20.77
CA ARG A 288 5.04 14.45 -20.26
C ARG A 288 4.70 14.63 -18.79
N ALA A 289 5.26 15.68 -18.17
CA ALA A 289 4.99 15.99 -16.77
C ALA A 289 3.47 16.07 -16.49
N GLN A 290 2.70 16.77 -17.33
CA GLN A 290 1.24 16.90 -17.21
C GLN A 290 0.49 15.57 -17.22
N ASP A 291 1.04 14.54 -17.88
CA ASP A 291 0.42 13.24 -18.00
C ASP A 291 0.62 12.35 -16.76
N LEU A 292 1.47 12.76 -15.81
CA LEU A 292 1.80 12.00 -14.60
C LEU A 292 0.66 11.99 -13.57
N THR A 293 -0.50 11.48 -13.95
CA THR A 293 -1.63 11.15 -13.08
C THR A 293 -2.07 9.72 -13.40
N PHE A 294 -2.55 8.96 -12.40
CA PHE A 294 -3.00 7.59 -12.69
C PHE A 294 -4.12 7.53 -13.74
N PRO A 295 -5.15 8.40 -13.70
CA PRO A 295 -6.20 8.39 -14.73
C PRO A 295 -5.65 8.64 -16.14
N ARG A 296 -4.73 9.59 -16.31
CA ARG A 296 -4.17 9.93 -17.62
C ARG A 296 -3.26 8.85 -18.16
N LEU A 297 -2.36 8.31 -17.34
CA LEU A 297 -1.52 7.17 -17.74
C LEU A 297 -2.36 5.94 -18.08
N ALA A 298 -3.39 5.65 -17.28
CA ALA A 298 -4.30 4.54 -17.56
C ALA A 298 -5.02 4.72 -18.91
N GLN A 299 -5.48 5.94 -19.22
CA GLN A 299 -6.10 6.26 -20.51
C GLN A 299 -5.12 6.01 -21.67
N LEU A 300 -3.91 6.58 -21.61
CA LEU A 300 -2.90 6.42 -22.67
C LEU A 300 -2.55 4.95 -22.91
N LEU A 301 -2.40 4.18 -21.83
CA LEU A 301 -2.13 2.74 -21.88
C LEU A 301 -3.32 1.97 -22.50
N GLN A 302 -4.55 2.28 -22.11
CA GLN A 302 -5.75 1.65 -22.68
C GLN A 302 -5.92 1.94 -24.17
N GLU A 303 -5.70 3.19 -24.59
CA GLU A 303 -5.71 3.59 -26.01
C GLU A 303 -4.65 2.83 -26.82
N ALA A 304 -3.56 2.43 -26.17
CA ALA A 304 -2.51 1.58 -26.73
C ALA A 304 -2.78 0.07 -26.65
N GLY A 305 -3.93 -0.35 -26.10
CA GLY A 305 -4.31 -1.76 -25.98
C GLY A 305 -3.74 -2.48 -24.75
N VAL A 306 -3.14 -1.74 -23.81
CA VAL A 306 -2.57 -2.32 -22.58
C VAL A 306 -3.69 -2.53 -21.53
N PRO A 307 -3.84 -3.75 -20.98
CA PRO A 307 -4.77 -3.99 -19.89
C PRO A 307 -4.31 -3.31 -18.59
N VAL A 308 -5.14 -2.41 -18.06
CA VAL A 308 -4.86 -1.67 -16.82
C VAL A 308 -5.88 -1.96 -15.71
N THR A 309 -5.49 -1.66 -14.48
CA THR A 309 -6.31 -1.71 -13.27
C THR A 309 -6.61 -0.29 -12.81
N SER A 310 -7.89 0.07 -12.70
CA SER A 310 -8.32 1.43 -12.31
C SER A 310 -8.04 1.78 -10.84
N GLN A 311 -7.89 0.77 -9.97
CA GLN A 311 -7.53 0.93 -8.57
C GLN A 311 -6.63 -0.24 -8.12
N PRO A 312 -5.30 -0.09 -8.14
CA PRO A 312 -4.42 -1.14 -7.68
C PRO A 312 -4.63 -1.40 -6.19
N CYS A 313 -5.10 -2.60 -5.88
CA CYS A 313 -5.24 -3.08 -4.50
C CYS A 313 -3.88 -3.44 -3.88
N ALA A 314 -2.87 -3.68 -4.72
CA ALA A 314 -1.50 -3.91 -4.32
C ALA A 314 -0.83 -2.55 -4.03
N ALA A 315 -0.34 -2.37 -2.80
CA ALA A 315 0.39 -1.17 -2.35
C ALA A 315 -0.38 0.19 -2.47
N PRO A 316 -1.56 0.35 -1.84
CA PRO A 316 -2.30 1.61 -1.84
C PRO A 316 -1.50 2.80 -1.26
N HIS A 317 -0.57 2.52 -0.33
CA HIS A 317 0.32 3.54 0.23
C HIS A 317 1.30 4.12 -0.80
N LEU A 318 1.74 3.33 -1.79
CA LEU A 318 2.56 3.83 -2.89
C LEU A 318 1.73 4.64 -3.88
N TYR A 319 0.51 4.20 -4.17
CA TYR A 319 -0.42 4.95 -5.02
C TYR A 319 -0.65 6.37 -4.48
N GLU A 320 -1.02 6.49 -3.20
CA GLU A 320 -1.24 7.79 -2.55
C GLU A 320 0.03 8.66 -2.52
N LEU A 321 1.20 8.05 -2.26
CA LEU A 321 2.47 8.74 -2.28
C LEU A 321 2.80 9.28 -3.68
N LEU A 322 2.68 8.45 -4.71
CA LEU A 322 3.03 8.81 -6.08
C LEU A 322 2.11 9.89 -6.63
N GLU A 323 0.81 9.85 -6.35
CA GLU A 323 -0.09 10.96 -6.72
C GLU A 323 0.35 12.28 -6.11
N LYS A 324 0.73 12.28 -4.82
CA LYS A 324 1.21 13.47 -4.13
C LYS A 324 2.54 13.98 -4.73
N GLU A 325 3.52 13.09 -4.90
CA GLU A 325 4.85 13.43 -5.42
C GLU A 325 4.80 13.90 -6.88
N ALA A 326 4.01 13.21 -7.72
CA ALA A 326 3.79 13.61 -9.10
C ALA A 326 3.05 14.95 -9.19
N ALA A 327 2.05 15.20 -8.34
CA ALA A 327 1.37 16.49 -8.30
C ALA A 327 2.33 17.65 -7.95
N ALA A 328 3.20 17.45 -6.96
CA ALA A 328 4.24 18.43 -6.61
C ALA A 328 5.20 18.68 -7.79
N TYR A 329 5.62 17.61 -8.47
CA TYR A 329 6.49 17.70 -9.64
C TYR A 329 5.82 18.44 -10.81
N ARG A 330 4.55 18.12 -11.14
CA ARG A 330 3.78 18.83 -12.17
C ARG A 330 3.71 20.33 -11.90
N LYS A 331 3.43 20.69 -10.65
CA LYS A 331 3.39 22.09 -10.23
C LYS A 331 4.74 22.77 -10.43
N ALA A 332 5.82 22.17 -9.93
CA ALA A 332 7.17 22.72 -10.09
C ALA A 332 7.56 22.92 -11.57
N VAL A 333 7.31 21.91 -12.42
CA VAL A 333 7.57 22.03 -13.86
C VAL A 333 6.76 23.17 -14.48
N SER A 334 5.46 23.27 -14.15
CA SER A 334 4.60 24.33 -14.70
C SER A 334 5.02 25.75 -14.27
N GLU A 335 5.61 25.90 -13.08
CA GLU A 335 6.15 27.18 -12.60
C GLU A 335 7.42 27.56 -13.36
N VAL A 336 8.31 26.59 -13.63
CA VAL A 336 9.50 26.82 -14.47
C VAL A 336 9.12 27.22 -15.89
N THR A 337 8.18 26.52 -16.52
CA THR A 337 7.71 26.83 -17.89
C THR A 337 6.96 28.16 -18.00
N ARG A 338 6.44 28.71 -16.89
CA ARG A 338 5.81 30.04 -16.88
C ARG A 338 6.79 31.18 -16.59
N ALA A 339 7.95 30.88 -16.02
CA ALA A 339 8.95 31.86 -15.60
C ALA A 339 10.07 32.06 -16.62
N GLY A 340 10.27 31.09 -17.53
CA GLY A 340 11.08 31.23 -18.75
C GLY A 340 10.19 31.45 -19.95
#